data_AF-A7RWA9-F1
#
_entry.id   AF-A7RWA9-F1
#
_cell.length_a   1.000
_cell.length_b   1.000
_cell.length_c   1.000
_cell.angle_alpha   90.00
_cell.angle_beta   90.00
_cell.angle_gamma   90.00
#
_symmetry.space_group_name_H-M   'P 1'
#
loop_
_entity.id
_entity.type
_entity.pdbx_description
1 polymer ?
#
loop_
_entity_poly.entity_id
_entity_poly.type
_entity_poly.pdbx_seq_one_letter_code
_entity_poly.pdbx_strand_id
1 'polypeptide(L)'
;MDRVLPDIVEDVIPGDMMPYLPCLTDDDKEQILCEEENRGSRRAAYLLVDRLKRRRNGMFDFIRALSKTGCHHVVARIDEEIQKQNYRQPQP
;
A
#
# COMPACT_ATOMS: atom_id res chain seq x y z
N MET A 1 -1.41 6.09 7.47
CA MET A 1 -1.81 4.86 6.76
C MET A 1 -3.05 4.21 7.35
N ASP A 2 -3.21 4.08 8.66
CA ASP A 2 -4.33 3.30 9.21
C ASP A 2 -5.72 3.86 8.87
N ARG A 3 -5.82 5.17 8.60
CA ARG A 3 -7.07 5.82 8.16
C ARG A 3 -7.46 5.58 6.71
N VAL A 4 -6.48 5.29 5.85
CA VAL A 4 -6.67 4.98 4.42
C VAL A 4 -6.57 3.48 4.15
N LEU A 5 -6.28 2.69 5.19
CA LEU A 5 -6.15 1.25 5.12
C LEU A 5 -7.42 0.56 4.63
N PRO A 6 -8.65 0.97 5.04
CA PRO A 6 -9.88 0.40 4.48
C PRO A 6 -9.98 0.56 2.97
N ASP A 7 -9.72 1.76 2.44
CA ASP A 7 -9.74 2.02 0.98
C ASP A 7 -8.67 1.19 0.26
N ILE A 8 -7.49 1.02 0.87
CA ILE A 8 -6.42 0.17 0.33
C ILE A 8 -6.87 -1.30 0.25
N VAL A 9 -7.38 -1.87 1.33
CA VAL A 9 -7.67 -3.32 1.37
C VAL A 9 -8.86 -3.73 0.51
N GLU A 10 -9.77 -2.80 0.21
CA GLU A 10 -10.91 -3.06 -0.66
C GLU A 10 -10.54 -3.07 -2.15
N ASP A 11 -9.62 -2.20 -2.58
CA ASP A 11 -9.38 -1.94 -4.00
C ASP A 11 -8.02 -2.45 -4.53
N VAL A 12 -7.10 -2.84 -3.64
CA VAL A 12 -5.77 -3.34 -4.02
C VAL A 12 -5.80 -4.84 -4.17
N ILE A 13 -5.35 -5.32 -5.33
CA ILE A 13 -4.98 -6.72 -5.58
C ILE A 13 -3.46 -6.83 -5.43
N PRO A 14 -2.94 -7.42 -4.33
CA PRO A 14 -1.50 -7.46 -4.10
C PRO A 14 -0.69 -8.08 -5.23
N GLY A 15 -1.17 -9.16 -5.86
CA GLY A 15 -0.50 -9.80 -6.97
C GLY A 15 -0.17 -8.86 -8.14
N ASP A 16 -1.11 -7.98 -8.49
CA ASP A 16 -0.94 -7.00 -9.57
C ASP A 16 0.12 -5.93 -9.24
N MET A 17 0.39 -5.72 -7.95
CA MET A 17 1.34 -4.71 -7.47
C MET A 17 2.79 -5.22 -7.52
N MET A 18 3.01 -6.53 -7.47
CA MET A 18 4.34 -7.15 -7.30
C MET A 18 5.41 -6.67 -8.29
N PRO A 19 5.12 -6.48 -9.59
CA PRO A 19 6.11 -5.98 -10.56
C PRO A 19 6.61 -4.56 -10.27
N TYR A 20 5.86 -3.78 -9.48
CA TYR A 20 6.11 -2.35 -9.23
C TYR A 20 6.69 -2.07 -7.85
N LEU A 21 6.91 -3.11 -7.05
CA LEU A 21 7.37 -3.05 -5.66
C LEU A 21 8.79 -3.65 -5.50
N PRO A 22 9.83 -2.98 -6.03
CA PRO A 22 11.22 -3.45 -5.94
C PRO A 22 11.77 -3.40 -4.51
N CYS A 23 11.11 -2.70 -3.59
CA CYS A 23 11.47 -2.67 -2.17
C CYS A 23 11.11 -3.95 -1.40
N LEU A 24 10.30 -4.84 -1.99
CA LEU A 24 9.99 -6.14 -1.42
C LEU A 24 11.01 -7.18 -1.86
N THR A 25 11.44 -8.00 -0.91
CA THR A 25 12.27 -9.19 -1.21
C THR A 25 11.42 -10.27 -1.88
N ASP A 26 12.06 -11.24 -2.52
CA ASP A 26 11.32 -12.35 -3.14
C ASP A 26 10.54 -13.16 -2.10
N ASP A 27 11.10 -13.39 -0.91
CA ASP A 27 10.39 -14.00 0.22
C ASP A 27 9.15 -13.19 0.65
N ASP A 28 9.24 -11.85 0.69
CA ASP A 28 8.08 -11.02 1.01
C ASP A 28 6.98 -11.18 -0.05
N LYS A 29 7.36 -11.21 -1.33
CA LYS A 29 6.41 -11.35 -2.44
C LYS A 29 5.74 -12.72 -2.41
N GLU A 30 6.51 -13.78 -2.22
CA GLU A 30 5.98 -15.14 -2.10
C GLU A 30 5.01 -15.25 -0.93
N GLN A 31 5.36 -14.72 0.24
CA GLN A 31 4.44 -14.71 1.40
C GLN A 31 3.14 -13.97 1.11
N ILE A 32 3.20 -12.82 0.43
CA ILE A 32 2.01 -12.02 0.10
C ILE A 32 1.14 -12.75 -0.92
N LEU A 33 1.74 -13.33 -1.97
CA LEU A 33 1.03 -14.08 -2.99
C LEU A 33 0.37 -15.35 -2.40
N CYS A 34 1.08 -16.07 -1.54
CA CYS A 34 0.51 -17.22 -0.83
C CYS A 34 -0.63 -16.80 0.10
N GLU A 35 -0.50 -15.69 0.83
CA GLU A 35 -1.61 -15.19 1.68
C GLU A 35 -2.81 -14.76 0.83
N GLU A 36 -2.58 -14.22 -0.37
CA GLU A 36 -3.64 -13.83 -1.31
C GLU A 36 -4.39 -15.06 -1.83
N GLU A 37 -3.66 -16.09 -2.26
CA GLU A 37 -4.24 -17.34 -2.76
C GLU A 37 -5.03 -18.07 -1.67
N ASN A 38 -4.48 -18.14 -0.46
CA ASN A 38 -5.07 -18.95 0.62
C ASN A 38 -6.14 -18.21 1.44
N ARG A 39 -6.05 -16.89 1.55
CA ARG A 39 -6.89 -16.09 2.47
C ARG A 39 -7.53 -14.87 1.82
N GLY A 40 -7.30 -14.65 0.53
CA GLY A 40 -7.90 -13.59 -0.26
C GLY A 40 -7.15 -12.26 -0.22
N SER A 41 -7.41 -11.44 -1.24
CA SER A 41 -6.69 -10.19 -1.50
C SER A 41 -6.74 -9.20 -0.34
N ARG A 42 -7.87 -9.09 0.38
CA ARG A 42 -7.96 -8.20 1.56
C ARG A 42 -6.90 -8.53 2.61
N ARG A 43 -6.72 -9.80 2.94
CA ARG A 43 -5.78 -10.23 3.98
C ARG A 43 -4.34 -10.03 3.54
N ALA A 44 -4.06 -10.34 2.28
CA ALA A 44 -2.77 -10.08 1.66
C ALA A 44 -2.45 -8.58 1.54
N ALA A 45 -3.44 -7.72 1.30
CA ALA A 45 -3.27 -6.27 1.26
C ALA A 45 -2.86 -5.69 2.62
N TYR A 46 -3.43 -6.22 3.72
CA TYR A 46 -2.95 -5.89 5.07
C TYR A 46 -1.47 -6.25 5.26
N LEU A 47 -1.08 -7.46 4.86
CA LEU A 47 0.30 -7.94 4.96
C LEU A 47 1.24 -7.07 4.11
N LEU A 48 0.84 -6.76 2.87
CA LEU A 48 1.57 -5.88 1.96
C LEU A 48 1.85 -4.53 2.63
N VAL A 49 0.83 -3.86 3.17
CA VAL A 49 1.01 -2.56 3.83
C VAL A 49 1.92 -2.65 5.05
N ASP A 50 1.81 -3.71 5.86
CA ASP A 50 2.69 -3.94 7.00
C ASP A 50 4.16 -4.10 6.59
N ARG A 51 4.44 -4.84 5.50
CA ARG A 51 5.79 -4.97 4.92
C ARG A 51 6.31 -3.62 4.42
N LEU A 52 5.50 -2.88 3.68
CA LEU A 52 5.88 -1.58 3.11
C LEU A 52 6.21 -0.54 4.18
N LYS A 53 5.46 -0.51 5.30
CA LYS A 53 5.72 0.39 6.43
C LYS A 53 7.11 0.20 7.05
N ARG A 54 7.70 -1.00 6.94
CA ARG A 54 9.02 -1.32 7.50
C ARG A 54 10.18 -0.97 6.57
N ARG A 55 9.90 -0.51 5.34
CA ARG A 55 10.89 -0.19 4.31
C ARG A 55 11.00 1.33 4.15
N ARG A 56 12.24 1.85 4.10
CA ARG A 56 12.52 3.30 3.98
C ARG A 56 11.79 3.97 2.80
N ASN A 57 11.68 3.28 1.66
CA ASN A 57 11.03 3.79 0.45
C ASN A 57 9.69 3.10 0.15
N GLY A 58 9.18 2.25 1.07
CA GLY A 58 8.02 1.40 0.79
C GLY A 58 6.78 2.20 0.42
N MET A 59 6.54 3.33 1.08
CA MET A 59 5.41 4.21 0.76
C MET A 59 5.49 4.83 -0.63
N PHE A 60 6.67 5.30 -1.04
CA PHE A 60 6.86 5.89 -2.36
C PHE A 60 6.66 4.85 -3.47
N ASP A 61 7.26 3.68 -3.30
CA ASP A 61 7.08 2.57 -4.25
C ASP A 61 5.63 2.10 -4.31
N PHE A 62 4.92 2.12 -3.19
CA PHE A 62 3.50 1.78 -3.13
C PHE A 62 2.61 2.77 -3.90
N ILE A 63 2.81 4.07 -3.72
CA ILE A 63 2.07 5.10 -4.48
C ILE A 63 2.32 4.95 -5.98
N ARG A 64 3.57 4.64 -6.37
CA ARG A 64 3.91 4.33 -7.76
C ARG A 64 3.17 3.09 -8.25
N ALA A 65 3.14 2.01 -7.47
CA ALA A 65 2.43 0.78 -7.80
C ALA A 65 0.93 1.03 -7.99
N LEU A 66 0.28 1.73 -7.05
CA LEU A 66 -1.14 2.12 -7.15
C LEU A 66 -1.44 2.89 -8.44
N SER A 67 -0.53 3.78 -8.85
CA SER A 67 -0.68 4.54 -10.10
C SER A 67 -0.50 3.66 -11.35
N LYS A 68 0.25 2.57 -11.27
CA LYS A 68 0.48 1.63 -12.38
C LYS A 68 -0.61 0.58 -12.53
N THR A 69 -1.32 0.29 -11.45
CA THR A 69 -2.43 -0.68 -11.42
C THR A 69 -3.81 -0.02 -11.54
N GLY A 70 -3.87 1.30 -11.72
CA GLY A 70 -5.13 2.04 -11.92
C GLY A 70 -5.86 2.41 -10.62
N CYS A 71 -5.27 2.19 -9.45
CA CYS A 71 -5.84 2.54 -8.14
C CYS A 71 -5.64 4.03 -7.80
N HIS A 72 -5.92 4.93 -8.75
CA HIS A 72 -5.68 6.38 -8.59
C HIS A 72 -6.52 7.02 -7.48
N HIS A 73 -7.71 6.48 -7.22
CA HIS A 73 -8.57 6.95 -6.12
C HIS A 73 -7.93 6.68 -4.76
N VAL A 74 -7.24 5.55 -4.59
CA VAL A 74 -6.48 5.24 -3.36
C VAL A 74 -5.32 6.24 -3.19
N VAL A 75 -4.63 6.59 -4.28
CA VAL A 75 -3.58 7.62 -4.25
C VAL A 75 -4.14 8.96 -3.77
N ALA A 76 -5.28 9.40 -4.32
CA ALA A 76 -5.93 10.64 -3.91
C ALA A 76 -6.31 10.64 -2.42
N ARG A 77 -6.75 9.49 -1.87
CA ARG A 77 -7.07 9.34 -0.44
C ARG A 77 -5.82 9.43 0.44
N ILE A 78 -4.71 8.84 -0.01
CA ILE A 78 -3.42 8.95 0.67
C ILE A 78 -2.96 10.41 0.70
N ASP A 79 -3.01 11.11 -0.44
CA ASP A 79 -2.62 12.52 -0.53
C ASP A 79 -3.48 13.41 0.36
N GLU A 80 -4.80 13.20 0.37
CA GLU A 80 -5.74 13.93 1.24
C GLU A 80 -5.40 13.73 2.72
N GLU A 81 -5.07 12.50 3.14
CA GLU A 81 -4.69 12.21 4.52
C GLU A 81 -3.33 12.82 4.89
N ILE A 82 -2.35 12.81 3.98
CA ILE A 82 -1.04 13.47 4.20
C ILE A 82 -1.24 14.98 4.35
N GLN A 83 -2.03 15.61 3.49
CA GLN A 83 -2.36 17.03 3.59
C GLN A 83 -3.04 17.35 4.93
N LYS A 84 -4.07 16.58 5.32
CA LYS A 84 -4.76 16.75 6.61
C LYS A 84 -3.80 16.65 7.81
N GLN A 85 -2.77 15.81 7.74
CA GLN A 85 -1.76 15.72 8.79
C GLN A 85 -0.85 16.94 8.82
N ASN A 86 -0.43 17.45 7.66
CA ASN A 86 0.37 18.67 7.55
C ASN A 86 -0.38 19.89 8.11
N TYR A 87 -1.69 20.02 7.87
CA TYR A 87 -2.50 21.12 8.42
C TYR A 87 -2.82 20.97 9.92
N ARG A 88 -2.67 19.77 10.50
CA ARG A 88 -2.89 19.53 11.94
C ARG A 88 -1.67 19.84 12.79
N GLN A 89 -0.49 19.99 12.20
CA GLN A 89 0.68 20.49 12.91
C GLN A 89 0.62 22.03 12.92
N PRO A 90 0.77 22.69 14.08
CA PRO A 90 0.82 24.15 14.10
C PRO A 90 2.00 24.60 13.23
N GLN A 91 1.72 25.47 12.27
CA GLN A 91 2.76 26.17 11.52
C GLN A 91 3.50 27.09 12.50
N PRO A 92 4.85 27.21 12.42
CA PRO A 92 5.63 28.01 13.34
C PRO A 92 5.25 29.50 13.32
#